data_AF-A0A536ULW9-F1
#
_entry.id   AF-A0A536ULW9-F1
#
_cell.length_a   1.000
_cell.length_b   1.000
_cell.length_c   1.000
_cell.angle_alpha   90.00
_cell.angle_beta   90.00
_cell.angle_gamma   90.00
#
_symmetry.space_group_name_H-M   'P 1'
#
loop_
_entity.id
_entity.type
_entity.pdbx_description
1 polymer ?
#
loop_
_entity_poly.entity_id
_entity_poly.type
_entity_poly.pdbx_seq_one_letter_code
_entity_poly.pdbx_strand_id
1 'polypeptide(L)'
;MMQSAQVWLVLAVALTLANLPFVNERLFVVGPRRAPKSLGWRLLELFVFAAASLGLGFAIEARIGQRQPQGWEFYAAFACLFLTFAFPGFVWRYLRRHRG
;
A
#
# COMPACT_ATOMS: atom_id res chain seq x y z
N MET A 1 -2.42 21.29 14.49
CA MET A 1 -2.18 19.99 15.17
C MET A 1 -3.00 18.84 14.58
N MET A 2 -4.25 19.02 14.16
CA MET A 2 -5.07 17.93 13.59
C MET A 2 -4.58 17.46 12.20
N GLN A 3 -4.08 18.39 11.36
CA GLN A 3 -3.62 18.08 10.01
C GLN A 3 -2.35 17.21 9.99
N SER A 4 -1.41 17.47 10.89
CA SER A 4 -0.19 16.66 11.03
C SER A 4 -0.51 15.22 11.45
N ALA A 5 -1.47 15.01 12.38
CA ALA A 5 -1.90 13.68 12.79
C ALA A 5 -2.54 12.88 11.64
N GLN A 6 -3.33 13.52 10.78
CA GLN A 6 -3.97 12.88 9.62
C GLN A 6 -2.95 12.43 8.58
N VAL A 7 -1.92 13.24 8.31
CA VAL A 7 -0.83 12.87 7.40
C VAL A 7 -0.09 11.63 7.92
N TRP A 8 0.27 11.63 9.21
CA TRP A 8 0.92 10.47 9.83
C TRP A 8 0.04 9.22 9.81
N LEU A 9 -1.27 9.36 9.99
CA LEU A 9 -2.22 8.24 9.91
C LEU A 9 -2.27 7.65 8.51
N VAL A 10 -2.38 8.49 7.46
CA VAL A 10 -2.37 8.01 6.07
C VAL A 10 -1.05 7.33 5.72
N LEU A 11 0.08 7.87 6.17
CA LEU A 11 1.40 7.26 5.97
C LEU A 11 1.51 5.90 6.67
N ALA A 12 1.06 5.78 7.93
CA ALA A 12 1.06 4.52 8.66
C ALA A 12 0.15 3.47 8.01
N VAL A 13 -1.01 3.88 7.51
CA VAL A 13 -1.95 3.04 6.77
C VAL A 13 -1.33 2.58 5.45
N ALA A 14 -0.72 3.49 4.68
CA ALA A 14 -0.04 3.17 3.43
C ALA A 14 1.11 2.19 3.65
N LEU A 15 1.92 2.40 4.70
CA LEU A 15 3.00 1.48 5.06
C LEU A 15 2.48 0.08 5.40
N THR A 16 1.39 0.00 6.16
CA THR A 16 0.78 -1.28 6.56
C THR A 16 0.20 -2.01 5.35
N LEU A 17 -0.58 -1.29 4.52
CA LEU A 17 -1.21 -1.85 3.32
C LEU A 17 -0.19 -2.26 2.25
N ALA A 18 0.92 -1.53 2.10
CA ALA A 18 2.00 -1.89 1.18
C ALA A 18 2.69 -3.21 1.59
N ASN A 19 2.76 -3.53 2.89
CA ASN A 19 3.45 -4.73 3.39
C ASN A 19 2.52 -5.95 3.59
N LEU A 20 1.22 -5.72 3.80
CA LEU A 20 0.19 -6.77 3.94
C LEU A 20 0.21 -7.87 2.85
N PRO A 21 0.36 -7.58 1.53
CA PRO A 21 0.38 -8.62 0.50
C PRO A 21 1.62 -9.54 0.59
N PHE A 22 2.67 -9.11 1.28
CA PHE A 22 3.90 -9.91 1.44
C PHE A 22 3.88 -10.76 2.70
N VAL A 23 3.29 -10.26 3.78
CA VAL A 23 3.18 -10.95 5.07
C VAL A 23 2.09 -12.03 5.01
N ASN A 24 0.97 -11.79 4.32
CA ASN A 24 -0.15 -12.73 4.27
C ASN A 24 -0.17 -13.57 2.98
N GLU A 25 -0.28 -14.90 3.13
CA GLU A 25 -0.42 -15.84 2.01
C GLU A 25 -1.86 -15.96 1.50
N ARG A 26 -2.81 -15.32 2.18
CA ARG A 26 -4.20 -15.22 1.71
C ARG A 26 -4.31 -14.18 0.60
N LEU A 27 -5.14 -14.47 -0.40
CA LEU A 27 -5.54 -13.46 -1.39
C LEU A 27 -6.27 -12.32 -0.68
N PHE A 28 -5.88 -11.07 -0.86
CA PHE A 28 -6.56 -9.90 -0.28
C PHE A 28 -6.80 -9.97 1.24
N VAL A 29 -5.90 -10.61 1.99
CA VAL A 29 -6.00 -10.81 3.45
C VAL A 29 -7.13 -11.76 3.91
N VAL A 30 -8.24 -11.86 3.16
CA VAL A 30 -9.46 -12.62 3.53
C VAL A 30 -9.72 -13.83 2.63
N GLY A 31 -9.19 -13.83 1.41
CA GLY A 31 -9.44 -14.82 0.37
C GLY A 31 -8.67 -16.15 0.50
N PRO A 32 -8.86 -17.05 -0.49
CA PRO A 32 -8.30 -18.40 -0.46
C PRO A 32 -6.77 -18.38 -0.42
N ARG A 33 -6.18 -19.27 0.39
CA ARG A 33 -4.74 -19.51 0.43
C ARG A 33 -4.32 -20.12 -0.92
N ARG A 34 -3.56 -19.38 -1.72
CA ARG A 34 -2.93 -19.89 -2.93
C ARG A 34 -1.42 -19.97 -2.72
N ALA A 35 -0.92 -21.18 -2.50
CA ALA A 35 0.50 -21.49 -2.46
C ALA A 35 0.82 -22.46 -3.62
N PRO A 36 1.72 -22.11 -4.56
CA PRO A 36 2.54 -20.89 -4.64
C PRO A 36 1.79 -19.67 -5.21
N LYS A 37 1.86 -18.53 -4.52
CA LYS A 37 1.27 -17.26 -4.97
C LYS A 37 2.16 -16.64 -6.04
N SER A 38 1.68 -16.56 -7.29
CA SER A 38 2.46 -15.98 -8.40
C SER A 38 2.79 -14.50 -8.14
N LEU A 39 3.92 -14.06 -8.70
CA LEU A 39 4.35 -12.65 -8.63
C LEU A 39 3.29 -11.71 -9.19
N GLY A 40 2.62 -12.10 -10.29
CA GLY A 40 1.55 -11.31 -10.90
C GLY A 40 0.37 -11.03 -9.96
N TRP A 41 -0.04 -12.03 -9.16
CA TRP A 41 -1.11 -11.83 -8.18
C TRP A 41 -0.70 -10.88 -7.05
N ARG A 42 0.57 -10.88 -6.64
CA ARG A 42 1.08 -9.94 -5.63
C ARG A 42 1.13 -8.51 -6.16
N LEU A 43 1.53 -8.33 -7.42
CA LEU A 43 1.51 -7.02 -8.07
C LEU A 43 0.08 -6.48 -8.19
N LEU A 44 -0.88 -7.33 -8.53
CA LEU A 44 -2.29 -6.95 -8.58
C LEU A 44 -2.82 -6.54 -7.20
N GLU A 45 -2.51 -7.30 -6.16
CA GLU A 45 -2.87 -6.90 -4.78
C GLU A 45 -2.20 -5.60 -4.36
N LEU A 46 -0.92 -5.41 -4.68
CA LEU A 46 -0.20 -4.18 -4.39
C LEU A 46 -0.87 -2.98 -5.07
N PHE A 47 -1.29 -3.14 -6.32
CA PHE A 47 -2.02 -2.11 -7.06
C PHE A 47 -3.37 -1.79 -6.40
N VAL A 48 -4.12 -2.81 -5.97
CA VAL A 48 -5.40 -2.59 -5.29
C VAL A 48 -5.22 -1.95 -3.92
N PHE A 49 -4.20 -2.37 -3.16
CA PHE A 49 -3.88 -1.72 -1.87
C PHE A 49 -3.40 -0.29 -2.04
N ALA A 50 -2.62 0.00 -3.10
CA ALA A 50 -2.25 1.37 -3.46
C ALA A 50 -3.48 2.21 -3.77
N ALA A 51 -4.40 1.69 -4.58
CA ALA A 51 -5.66 2.37 -4.90
C ALA A 51 -6.54 2.58 -3.65
N ALA A 52 -6.59 1.59 -2.74
CA ALA A 52 -7.31 1.71 -1.48
C ALA A 52 -6.70 2.75 -0.52
N SER A 53 -5.37 2.77 -0.38
CA SER A 53 -4.65 3.81 0.38
C SER A 53 -4.89 5.21 -0.20
N LEU A 54 -4.85 5.33 -1.53
CA LEU A 54 -5.13 6.59 -2.23
C LEU A 54 -6.58 7.05 -2.00
N GLY A 55 -7.54 6.14 -2.12
CA GLY A 55 -8.96 6.40 -1.84
C GLY A 55 -9.22 6.80 -0.39
N LEU A 56 -8.54 6.18 0.58
CA LEU A 56 -8.60 6.57 1.98
C LEU A 56 -8.02 7.98 2.22
N GLY A 57 -6.89 8.30 1.59
CA GLY A 57 -6.30 9.63 1.61
C GLY A 57 -7.29 10.68 1.11
N PHE A 58 -7.93 10.44 -0.04
CA PHE A 58 -8.95 11.34 -0.60
C PHE A 58 -10.21 11.45 0.25
N ALA A 59 -10.66 10.36 0.87
CA ALA A 59 -11.82 10.38 1.75
C ALA A 59 -11.55 11.21 3.02
N ILE A 60 -10.32 11.16 3.55
CA ILE A 60 -9.90 11.98 4.68
C ILE A 60 -9.78 13.45 4.25
N GLU A 61 -9.14 13.73 3.12
CA GLU A 61 -8.94 15.08 2.58
C GLU A 61 -10.27 15.78 2.26
N ALA A 62 -11.24 15.05 1.68
CA ALA A 62 -12.58 15.54 1.39
C ALA A 62 -13.38 15.91 2.66
N ARG A 63 -13.03 15.36 3.83
CA ARG A 63 -13.65 15.74 5.12
C ARG A 63 -13.07 17.03 5.71
N ILE A 64 -11.90 17.47 5.25
CA ILE A 64 -11.15 18.59 5.85
C ILE A 64 -11.31 19.88 5.03
N GLY A 65 -11.56 19.80 3.72
CA GLY A 65 -11.80 20.99 2.90
C GLY A 65 -11.89 20.74 1.39
N GLN A 66 -11.75 21.82 0.62
CA GLN A 66 -11.73 21.79 -0.85
C GLN A 66 -10.51 21.00 -1.34
N ARG A 67 -10.76 20.00 -2.17
CA ARG A 67 -9.72 19.18 -2.78
C ARG A 67 -9.07 19.96 -3.92
N GLN A 68 -7.84 20.39 -3.71
CA GLN A 68 -7.03 21.01 -4.76
C GLN A 68 -6.86 20.00 -5.91
N PRO A 69 -6.96 20.41 -7.20
CA PRO A 69 -6.70 19.52 -8.31
C PRO A 69 -5.26 18.97 -8.22
N GLN A 70 -5.13 17.67 -7.95
CA GLN A 70 -3.86 16.97 -7.93
C GLN A 70 -3.47 16.60 -9.35
N GLY A 71 -2.30 17.08 -9.79
CA GLY A 71 -1.71 16.73 -11.08
C GLY A 71 -1.21 15.29 -11.13
N TRP A 72 -0.76 14.87 -12.31
CA TRP A 72 -0.19 13.52 -12.53
C TRP A 72 1.04 13.25 -11.65
N GLU A 73 1.76 14.31 -11.28
CA GLU A 73 2.95 14.29 -10.42
C GLU A 73 2.64 13.73 -9.03
N PHE A 74 1.46 14.05 -8.49
CA PHE A 74 1.02 13.55 -7.19
C PHE A 74 0.87 12.03 -7.22
N TYR A 75 0.22 11.49 -8.26
CA TYR A 75 0.04 10.06 -8.43
C TYR A 75 1.37 9.34 -8.65
N ALA A 76 2.30 9.95 -9.40
CA ALA A 76 3.64 9.40 -9.62
C ALA A 76 4.44 9.35 -8.31
N ALA A 77 4.47 10.44 -7.54
CA ALA A 77 5.14 10.50 -6.25
C ALA A 77 4.55 9.50 -5.24
N PHE A 78 3.21 9.41 -5.17
CA PHE A 78 2.52 8.42 -4.35
C PHE A 78 2.88 6.99 -4.74
N ALA A 79 2.90 6.68 -6.05
CA ALA A 79 3.28 5.36 -6.53
C ALA A 79 4.72 5.01 -6.11
N CYS A 80 5.68 5.92 -6.31
CA CYS A 80 7.07 5.74 -5.89
C CYS A 80 7.21 5.52 -4.36
N LEU A 81 6.48 6.31 -3.56
CA LEU A 81 6.45 6.16 -2.12
C LEU A 81 5.88 4.79 -1.71
N PHE A 82 4.76 4.39 -2.31
CA PHE A 82 4.10 3.11 -2.00
C PHE A 82 4.97 1.91 -2.38
N LEU A 83 5.65 1.97 -3.53
CA LEU A 83 6.64 0.98 -3.97
C LEU A 83 7.82 0.90 -2.99
N THR A 84 8.30 2.03 -2.48
CA THR A 84 9.35 2.07 -1.46
C THR A 84 8.91 1.40 -0.16
N PHE A 85 7.67 1.66 0.28
CA PHE A 85 7.09 1.00 1.46
C PHE A 85 6.85 -0.49 1.26
N ALA A 86 6.61 -0.95 0.04
CA ALA A 86 6.44 -2.36 -0.30
C ALA A 86 7.76 -3.16 -0.28
N PHE A 87 8.90 -2.48 -0.42
CA PHE A 87 10.23 -3.07 -0.49
C PHE A 87 10.59 -3.98 0.71
N PRO A 88 10.41 -3.58 1.99
CA PRO A 88 10.72 -4.45 3.14
C PRO A 88 9.94 -5.77 3.12
N GLY A 89 8.65 -5.75 2.77
CA GLY A 89 7.84 -6.95 2.59
C GLY A 89 8.36 -7.84 1.46
N PHE A 90 8.77 -7.24 0.34
CA PHE A 90 9.38 -7.96 -0.77
C PHE A 90 10.68 -8.66 -0.35
N VAL A 91 11.60 -7.94 0.29
CA VAL A 91 12.89 -8.47 0.78
C VAL A 91 12.68 -9.60 1.80
N TRP A 92 11.77 -9.42 2.76
CA TRP A 92 11.49 -10.46 3.75
C TRP A 92 11.03 -11.77 3.10
N ARG A 93 10.16 -11.67 2.09
CA ARG A 93 9.58 -12.83 1.42
C ARG A 93 10.56 -13.51 0.46
N TYR A 94 11.20 -12.72 -0.40
CA TYR A 94 12.00 -13.23 -1.52
C TYR A 94 13.47 -13.42 -1.16
N LEU A 95 14.03 -12.61 -0.27
CA LEU A 95 15.44 -12.73 0.12
C LEU A 95 15.62 -13.60 1.37
N ARG A 96 14.71 -13.51 2.36
CA ARG A 96 14.89 -14.22 3.64
C ARG A 96 14.42 -15.68 3.62
N ARG A 97 13.52 -16.06 2.72
CA ARG A 97 12.98 -17.44 2.64
C ARG A 97 13.83 -18.41 1.80
N HIS A 98 14.83 -17.92 1.07
CA HIS A 98 15.78 -18.74 0.29
C HIS A 98 17.08 -19.08 1.04
N ARG A 99 17.20 -18.70 2.34
CA ARG A 99 18.39 -18.98 3.17
C ARG A 99 18.11 -19.93 4.35
N GLY A 100 17.06 -20.74 4.27
CA GLY A 100 16.76 -21.81 5.23
C GLY A 100 16.65 -23.13 4.50
#